data_AF-A0A6G1G3U6-F1
#
_entry.id   AF-A0A6G1G3U6-F1
#
_cell.length_a   1.000
_cell.length_b   1.000
_cell.length_c   1.000
_cell.angle_alpha   90.00
_cell.angle_beta   90.00
_cell.angle_gamma   90.00
#
_symmetry.space_group_name_H-M   'P 1'
#
loop_
_entity.id
_entity.type
_entity.pdbx_description
1 polymer ?
#
loop_
_entity_poly.entity_id
_entity_poly.type
_entity_poly.pdbx_seq_one_letter_code
_entity_poly.pdbx_strand_id
1 'polypeptide(L)'
;MTSNFQTLDPEGDLTVNITIPEEDIKRESFLASSRHLSVASPYFDRMFSGPWKESESVKSGSLDIDALPSCGPTSYSIILNAMHGRFRKVPSSLSKAELV
;
A
#
# COMPACT_ATOMS: atom_id res chain seq x y z
N MET A 1 -8.57 0.61 18.17
CA MET A 1 -7.70 0.18 17.07
C MET A 1 -8.47 -0.84 16.23
N THR A 2 -9.22 -0.37 15.25
CA THR A 2 -9.83 -1.25 14.23
C THR A 2 -8.92 -1.23 13.02
N SER A 3 -7.92 -2.10 13.02
CA SER A 3 -6.99 -2.28 11.91
C SER A 3 -7.65 -3.16 10.86
N ASN A 4 -7.83 -2.67 9.64
CA ASN A 4 -8.28 -3.52 8.53
C ASN A 4 -7.05 -4.18 7.89
N PHE A 5 -7.08 -5.50 7.70
CA PHE A 5 -5.97 -6.24 7.11
C PHE A 5 -6.42 -6.95 5.83
N GLN A 6 -5.74 -6.67 4.71
CA GLN A 6 -6.03 -7.24 3.41
C GLN A 6 -4.82 -8.00 2.85
N THR A 7 -5.01 -9.29 2.54
CA THR A 7 -4.00 -10.07 1.82
C THR A 7 -4.09 -9.83 0.32
N LEU A 8 -3.10 -9.15 -0.25
CA LEU A 8 -2.95 -8.94 -1.69
C LEU A 8 -2.19 -10.09 -2.34
N ASP A 9 -1.12 -10.54 -1.68
CA ASP A 9 -0.30 -11.69 -2.07
C ASP A 9 -0.16 -12.64 -0.87
N PRO A 10 -0.68 -13.89 -0.93
CA PRO A 10 -0.54 -14.87 0.15
C PRO A 10 0.92 -15.20 0.49
N GLU A 11 1.81 -15.15 -0.49
CA GLU A 11 3.25 -15.39 -0.34
C GLU A 11 4.03 -14.07 -0.25
N GLY A 12 3.33 -12.97 0.05
CA GLY A 12 3.91 -11.64 0.19
C GLY A 12 4.97 -11.58 1.28
N ASP A 13 6.02 -10.82 1.02
CA ASP A 13 7.16 -10.60 1.92
C ASP A 13 7.09 -9.25 2.66
N LEU A 14 6.09 -8.42 2.34
CA LEU A 14 6.00 -7.04 2.82
C LEU A 14 4.59 -6.72 3.34
N THR A 15 4.52 -6.26 4.59
CA THR A 15 3.30 -5.64 5.12
C THR A 15 3.36 -4.13 4.92
N VAL A 16 2.48 -3.60 4.07
CA VAL A 16 2.32 -2.16 3.86
C VAL A 16 1.27 -1.64 4.82
N ASN A 17 1.63 -0.68 5.66
CA ASN A 17 0.77 -0.07 6.65
C ASN A 17 0.52 1.37 6.29
N ILE A 18 -0.75 1.75 6.25
CA ILE A 18 -1.19 3.07 5.84
C ILE A 18 -1.87 3.73 7.02
N THR A 19 -1.26 4.81 7.52
CA THR A 19 -1.78 5.59 8.65
C THR A 19 -2.46 6.84 8.12
N ILE A 20 -3.71 7.09 8.51
CA ILE A 20 -4.45 8.28 8.09
C ILE A 20 -4.20 9.41 9.11
N PRO A 21 -3.52 10.51 8.75
CA PRO A 21 -3.13 11.54 9.71
C PRO A 21 -4.30 12.27 10.37
N GLU A 22 -5.42 12.42 9.66
CA GLU A 22 -6.60 13.16 10.16
C GLU A 22 -7.44 12.35 11.16
N GLU A 23 -7.28 11.03 11.15
CA GLU A 23 -8.01 10.10 12.02
C GLU A 23 -7.02 9.11 12.63
N ASP A 24 -6.03 9.56 13.41
CA ASP A 24 -4.92 8.84 14.12
C ASP A 24 -5.23 7.41 14.67
N ILE A 25 -6.49 7.00 14.67
CA ILE A 25 -7.07 5.73 15.10
C ILE A 25 -7.20 4.70 13.94
N LYS A 26 -7.17 5.13 12.67
CA LYS A 26 -7.43 4.26 11.51
C LYS A 26 -6.15 3.92 10.74
N ARG A 27 -5.79 2.64 10.80
CA ARG A 27 -4.68 2.03 10.07
C ARG A 27 -5.20 0.92 9.17
N GLU A 28 -4.78 0.92 7.92
CA GLU A 28 -5.02 -0.20 6.99
C GLU A 28 -3.71 -0.88 6.65
N SER A 29 -3.71 -2.21 6.71
CA SER A 29 -2.54 -3.04 6.50
C SER A 29 -2.77 -3.98 5.32
N PHE A 30 -1.76 -4.13 4.48
CA PHE A 30 -1.83 -4.94 3.27
C PHE A 30 -0.63 -5.89 3.23
N LEU A 31 -0.87 -7.20 3.10
CA LEU A 31 0.19 -8.15 2.79
C LEU A 31 0.42 -8.15 1.27
N ALA A 32 1.60 -7.69 0.86
CA ALA A 32 1.99 -7.44 -0.52
C ALA A 32 3.33 -8.11 -0.84
N SER A 33 3.66 -8.17 -2.12
CA SER A 33 5.00 -8.53 -2.58
C SER A 33 5.80 -7.28 -2.91
N SER A 34 6.95 -7.10 -2.27
CA SER A 34 7.91 -6.04 -2.56
C SER A 34 8.30 -6.05 -4.05
N ARG A 35 8.47 -7.24 -4.63
CA ARG A 35 8.78 -7.42 -6.05
C ARG A 35 7.67 -6.93 -6.98
N HIS A 36 6.41 -7.23 -6.68
CA HIS A 36 5.29 -6.72 -7.48
C HIS A 36 5.24 -5.18 -7.45
N LEU A 37 5.46 -4.58 -6.27
CA LEU A 37 5.49 -3.13 -6.13
C LEU A 37 6.68 -2.49 -6.88
N SER A 38 7.88 -3.07 -6.81
CA SER A 38 9.05 -2.59 -7.57
C SER A 38 8.84 -2.67 -9.08
N VAL A 39 8.30 -3.79 -9.57
CA VAL A 39 8.03 -3.97 -11.01
C VAL A 39 6.97 -2.98 -11.49
N ALA A 40 5.95 -2.71 -10.68
CA ALA A 40 4.88 -1.79 -11.05
C ALA A 40 5.26 -0.31 -10.90
N SER A 41 6.27 0.04 -10.09
CA SER A 41 6.62 1.43 -9.78
C SER A 41 8.11 1.64 -9.52
N PRO A 42 8.79 2.47 -10.32
CA PRO A 42 10.18 2.87 -10.06
C PRO A 42 10.38 3.59 -8.71
N TYR A 43 9.30 4.15 -8.15
CA TYR A 43 9.35 4.75 -6.82
C TYR A 43 9.59 3.69 -5.74
N PHE A 44 8.81 2.60 -5.76
CA PHE A 44 9.00 1.49 -4.82
C PHE A 44 10.32 0.77 -5.06
N ASP A 45 10.71 0.57 -6.33
CA ASP A 45 12.00 -0.04 -6.65
C ASP A 45 13.19 0.72 -6.03
N ARG A 46 13.22 2.05 -6.17
CA ARG A 46 14.27 2.90 -5.56
C ARG A 46 14.18 2.95 -4.04
N MET A 47 12.96 2.94 -3.49
CA MET A 47 12.75 2.93 -2.04
C MET A 47 13.32 1.65 -1.43
N PHE A 48 13.15 0.50 -2.08
CA PHE A 48 13.56 -0.80 -1.55
C PHE A 48 15.04 -1.11 -1.81
N SER A 49 15.62 -0.56 -2.88
CA SER A 49 17.01 -0.80 -3.27
C SER A 49 18.01 0.24 -2.76
N GLY A 50 17.54 1.42 -2.31
CA GLY A 50 18.40 2.52 -1.90
C GLY A 50 18.98 2.38 -0.48
N PRO A 51 19.97 3.23 -0.10
CA PRO A 51 20.59 3.23 1.24
C PRO A 51 19.75 3.97 2.30
N TRP A 52 18.43 4.04 2.10
CA TRP A 52 17.52 4.84 2.92
C TRP A 52 17.05 4.06 4.15
N LYS A 53 16.53 4.76 5.17
CA LYS A 53 16.00 4.08 6.36
C LYS A 53 14.80 3.19 6.00
N GLU A 54 14.03 3.61 5.01
CA GLU A 54 12.87 2.93 4.48
C GLU A 54 13.24 1.56 3.88
N SER A 55 14.44 1.41 3.30
CA SER A 55 14.88 0.12 2.76
C SER A 55 15.22 -0.88 3.86
N GLU A 56 15.72 -0.43 5.02
CA GLU A 56 15.95 -1.28 6.19
C GLU A 56 14.63 -1.77 6.80
N SER A 57 13.61 -0.90 6.90
CA SER A 57 12.28 -1.32 7.33
C SER A 57 11.67 -2.34 6.38
N VAL A 58 11.82 -2.14 5.07
CA VAL A 58 11.33 -3.10 4.07
C VAL A 58 12.05 -4.45 4.17
N LYS A 59 13.36 -4.47 4.42
CA LYS A 59 14.10 -5.73 4.70
C LYS A 59 13.60 -6.45 5.95
N SER A 60 13.01 -5.73 6.91
CA SER A 60 12.35 -6.31 8.08
C SER A 60 10.91 -6.79 7.80
N GLY A 61 10.41 -6.61 6.57
CA GLY A 61 9.10 -7.06 6.12
C GLY A 61 7.95 -6.09 6.43
N SER A 62 8.25 -4.84 6.79
CA SER A 62 7.24 -3.82 7.10
C SER A 62 7.55 -2.47 6.49
N LEU A 63 6.54 -1.84 5.89
CA LEU A 63 6.62 -0.49 5.34
C LEU A 63 5.47 0.34 5.91
N ASP A 64 5.80 1.38 6.67
CA ASP A 64 4.83 2.35 7.15
C ASP A 64 4.77 3.55 6.19
N ILE A 65 3.56 3.93 5.77
CA ILE A 65 3.28 5.04 4.85
C ILE A 65 2.22 5.92 5.51
N ASP A 66 2.51 7.21 5.60
CA ASP A 66 1.49 8.19 5.96
C ASP A 66 0.61 8.47 4.74
N ALA A 67 -0.70 8.33 4.92
CA ALA A 67 -1.66 8.59 3.87
C ALA A 67 -1.55 10.05 3.41
N LEU A 68 -1.59 10.27 2.09
CA LEU A 68 -1.69 11.62 1.58
C LEU A 68 -3.06 12.19 1.98
N PRO A 69 -3.17 13.47 2.37
CA PRO A 69 -4.44 14.07 2.78
C PRO A 69 -5.55 13.95 1.72
N SER A 70 -5.16 13.85 0.45
CA SER A 70 -6.08 13.72 -0.70
C SER A 70 -6.33 12.27 -1.13
N CYS A 71 -5.85 11.28 -0.38
CA CYS A 71 -5.97 9.87 -0.74
C CYS A 71 -6.46 9.06 0.45
N GLY A 72 -7.77 8.82 0.47
CA GLY A 72 -8.37 7.86 1.39
C GLY A 72 -7.86 6.41 1.21
N PRO A 73 -8.19 5.53 2.15
CA PRO A 73 -7.69 4.14 2.15
C PRO A 73 -8.14 3.31 0.95
N THR A 74 -9.32 3.61 0.41
CA THR A 74 -9.86 2.98 -0.80
C THR A 74 -8.94 3.21 -2.00
N SER A 75 -8.37 4.41 -2.14
CA SER A 75 -7.43 4.75 -3.21
C SER A 75 -6.19 3.85 -3.17
N TYR A 76 -5.64 3.61 -1.97
CA TYR A 76 -4.50 2.73 -1.79
C TYR A 76 -4.85 1.26 -2.08
N SER A 77 -5.99 0.77 -1.61
CA SER A 77 -6.43 -0.60 -1.93
C SER A 77 -6.55 -0.81 -3.44
N ILE A 78 -7.09 0.17 -4.17
CA ILE A 78 -7.22 0.10 -5.64
C ILE A 78 -5.85 0.02 -6.31
N ILE A 79 -4.94 0.94 -5.98
CA ILE A 79 -3.60 1.00 -6.57
C ILE A 79 -2.83 -0.29 -6.27
N LEU A 80 -2.84 -0.74 -5.01
CA LEU A 80 -2.12 -1.94 -4.61
C LEU A 80 -2.70 -3.21 -5.27
N ASN A 81 -4.03 -3.32 -5.43
CA ASN A 81 -4.63 -4.41 -6.20
C ASN A 81 -4.22 -4.37 -7.68
N ALA A 82 -4.16 -3.18 -8.30
CA ALA A 82 -3.70 -3.02 -9.67
C ALA A 82 -2.24 -3.45 -9.84
N MET A 83 -1.36 -3.06 -8.90
CA MET A 83 0.06 -3.44 -8.91
C MET A 83 0.26 -4.97 -8.79
N HIS A 84 -0.65 -5.68 -8.11
CA HIS A 84 -0.63 -7.14 -8.00
C HIS A 84 -1.39 -7.86 -9.13
N GLY A 85 -1.80 -7.14 -10.19
CA GLY A 85 -2.55 -7.72 -11.31
C GLY A 85 -3.98 -8.17 -10.94
N ARG A 86 -4.49 -7.78 -9.77
CA ARG A 86 -5.83 -8.14 -9.27
C ARG A 86 -6.91 -7.22 -9.85
N PHE A 87 -6.90 -7.03 -11.17
CA PHE A 87 -7.79 -6.08 -11.86
C PHE A 87 -9.29 -6.35 -11.64
N ARG A 88 -9.70 -7.58 -11.34
CA ARG A 88 -11.10 -7.90 -10.96
C ARG A 88 -11.55 -7.24 -9.65
N LYS A 89 -10.61 -6.80 -8.81
CA LYS A 89 -10.88 -6.05 -7.57
C LYS A 89 -10.75 -4.54 -7.76
N VAL A 90 -10.33 -4.10 -8.95
CA VAL A 90 -10.25 -2.69 -9.32
C VAL A 90 -11.59 -2.29 -9.95
N PRO A 91 -12.29 -1.27 -9.40
CA PRO A 91 -13.53 -0.80 -9.97
C PRO A 91 -13.32 -0.20 -11.36
N SER A 92 -14.23 -0.47 -12.28
CA SER A 92 -14.20 0.07 -13.66
C SER A 92 -14.65 1.53 -13.76
N SER A 93 -15.29 2.04 -12.72
CA SER A 93 -15.74 3.43 -12.60
C SER A 93 -15.69 3.85 -11.14
N LEU A 94 -15.23 5.07 -10.89
CA LEU A 94 -15.17 5.67 -9.55
C LEU A 94 -15.81 7.06 -9.61
N SER A 95 -16.55 7.39 -8.56
CA SER A 95 -16.96 8.77 -8.30
C SER A 95 -15.79 9.58 -7.77
N LYS A 96 -15.83 10.91 -7.93
CA LYS A 96 -14.77 11.80 -7.41
C LYS A 96 -14.59 11.66 -5.89
N ALA A 97 -15.67 11.39 -5.16
CA ALA A 97 -15.65 11.25 -3.71
C ALA A 97 -14.94 9.97 -3.24
N GLU A 98 -14.84 8.93 -4.06
CA GLU A 98 -14.17 7.68 -3.68
C GLU A 98 -12.64 7.74 -3.82
N LEU A 99 -12.12 8.80 -4.45
CA LEU A 99 -10.69 9.01 -4.66
C LEU A 99 -10.06 9.95 -3.62
N VAL A 100 -10.87 10.70 -2.87
CA VAL A 100 -10.45 11.75 -1.93
C VAL A 100 -10.72 11.30 -0.51
#